data_AF-A0A956PRB8-F1
#
_entry.id   AF-A0A956PRB8-F1
#
_cell.length_a   1.000
_cell.length_b   1.000
_cell.length_c   1.000
_cell.angle_alpha   90.00
_cell.angle_beta   90.00
_cell.angle_gamma   90.00
#
_symmetry.space_group_name_H-M   'P 1'
#
loop_
_entity.id
_entity.type
_entity.pdbx_description
1 polymer ?
#
loop_
_entity_poly.entity_id
_entity_poly.type
_entity_poly.pdbx_seq_one_letter_code
_entity_poly.pdbx_strand_id
1 'polypeptide(L)'
;WGNQPVDRVEIPSRAASRNRESSLLQKIGLGAAAVLALTGTMSQAAQAGEAALRSQNFEVVERLVYAKGEEAPCGESIDLLKEYSQTDFGAAMFSRVASDALEAVEDGMLTNDGEVTIDGQFEGYQPFRISCGQSGQGGPNGIVLPASYPEIFRHSGQTIHPLAIIHHEMGHTRYGLPAGPADIVTDEHGSRYHVEHEMEIVRRFENPVREQYGYAPRTSYTNHLGESAMLPSP
;
A
#
# COMPACT_ATOMS: atom_id res chain seq x y z
N TRP A 1 -30.83 -50.14 2.96
CA TRP A 1 -29.40 -49.82 2.89
C TRP A 1 -29.25 -48.42 3.50
N GLY A 2 -28.93 -48.18 4.76
CA GLY A 2 -28.32 -48.96 5.83
C GLY A 2 -27.53 -47.92 6.62
N ASN A 3 -28.16 -47.24 7.59
CA ASN A 3 -27.52 -46.25 8.44
C ASN A 3 -26.45 -46.93 9.29
N GLN A 4 -25.18 -46.68 8.97
CA GLN A 4 -24.04 -47.02 9.82
C GLN A 4 -23.79 -45.86 10.80
N PRO A 5 -23.62 -46.12 12.10
CA PRO A 5 -23.20 -45.09 13.05
C PRO A 5 -21.74 -44.72 12.80
N VAL A 6 -21.46 -43.42 12.72
CA VAL A 6 -20.09 -42.88 12.66
C VAL A 6 -19.44 -42.96 14.04
N ASP A 7 -18.32 -43.66 14.11
CA ASP A 7 -17.48 -43.75 15.30
C ASP A 7 -16.97 -42.37 15.73
N ARG A 8 -17.09 -42.11 17.03
CA ARG A 8 -16.69 -40.85 17.66
C ARG A 8 -15.16 -40.85 17.80
N VAL A 9 -14.48 -40.05 16.98
CA VAL A 9 -13.03 -39.80 17.10
C VAL A 9 -12.75 -39.05 18.41
N GLU A 10 -12.05 -39.70 19.35
CA GLU A 10 -11.54 -39.04 20.55
C GLU A 10 -10.43 -38.05 20.16
N ILE A 11 -10.69 -36.75 20.38
CA ILE A 11 -9.70 -35.70 20.22
C ILE A 11 -8.84 -35.68 21.51
N PRO A 12 -7.53 -35.95 21.44
CA PRO A 12 -6.66 -35.89 22.60
C PRO A 12 -6.66 -34.48 23.20
N SER A 13 -6.83 -34.40 24.52
CA SER A 13 -6.95 -33.15 25.25
C SER A 13 -5.67 -32.31 25.14
N ARG A 14 -5.85 -31.01 24.88
CA ARG A 14 -4.81 -29.97 24.72
C ARG A 14 -3.91 -29.74 25.94
N ALA A 15 -4.03 -30.54 27.00
CA ALA A 15 -3.33 -30.32 28.27
C ALA A 15 -1.89 -30.86 28.29
N ALA A 16 -1.47 -31.69 27.32
CA ALA A 16 -0.17 -32.34 27.35
C ALA A 16 0.98 -31.59 26.62
N SER A 17 0.71 -30.51 25.87
CA SER A 17 1.76 -29.84 25.08
C SER A 17 2.50 -28.70 25.78
N ARG A 18 1.98 -28.16 26.90
CA ARG A 18 2.59 -27.00 27.59
C ARG A 18 3.77 -27.36 28.51
N ASN A 19 3.96 -28.64 28.84
CA ASN A 19 5.03 -29.07 29.76
C ASN A 19 6.36 -29.43 29.06
N ARG A 20 6.43 -29.43 27.72
CA ARG A 20 7.70 -29.72 27.00
C ARG A 20 8.56 -28.50 26.72
N GLU A 21 7.99 -27.30 26.63
CA GLU A 21 8.78 -26.08 26.37
C GLU A 21 9.55 -25.60 27.61
N SER A 22 9.00 -25.82 28.82
CA SER A 22 9.68 -25.46 30.08
C SER A 22 10.97 -26.26 30.32
N SER A 23 11.07 -27.51 29.83
CA SER A 23 12.25 -28.36 30.05
C SER A 23 13.44 -28.00 29.14
N LEU A 24 13.23 -27.32 28.02
CA LEU A 24 14.29 -27.01 27.06
C LEU A 24 15.04 -25.73 27.47
N LEU A 25 14.32 -24.71 27.94
CA LEU A 25 14.92 -23.46 28.43
C LEU A 25 15.74 -23.66 29.72
N GLN A 26 15.39 -24.65 30.55
CA GLN A 26 16.13 -24.95 31.79
C GLN A 26 17.42 -25.75 31.57
N LYS A 27 17.57 -26.46 30.44
CA LYS A 27 18.74 -27.32 30.17
C LYS A 27 19.93 -26.60 29.56
N ILE A 28 19.76 -25.39 29.02
CA ILE A 28 20.83 -24.65 28.33
C ILE A 28 21.55 -23.67 29.28
N GLY A 29 21.10 -23.52 30.53
CA GLY A 29 21.76 -22.62 31.48
C GLY A 29 21.80 -21.15 31.05
N LEU A 30 20.97 -20.75 30.06
CA LEU A 30 20.80 -19.35 29.73
C LEU A 30 19.97 -18.69 30.83
N GLY A 31 20.63 -17.88 31.66
CA GLY A 31 19.93 -16.98 32.57
C GLY A 31 19.00 -16.04 31.80
N ALA A 32 17.97 -15.52 32.47
CA ALA A 32 16.98 -14.61 31.88
C ALA A 32 17.61 -13.44 31.10
N ALA A 33 18.78 -12.94 31.54
CA ALA A 33 19.54 -11.91 30.85
C ALA A 33 20.04 -12.32 29.45
N ALA A 34 20.42 -13.59 29.26
CA ALA A 34 20.85 -14.10 27.96
C ALA A 34 19.66 -14.29 27.00
N VAL A 35 18.50 -14.70 27.52
CA VAL A 35 17.25 -14.75 26.73
C VAL A 35 16.82 -13.35 26.30
N LEU A 36 16.84 -12.37 27.20
CA LEU A 36 16.54 -10.96 26.90
C LEU A 36 17.50 -10.37 25.86
N ALA A 37 18.81 -10.66 25.96
CA ALA A 37 19.80 -10.23 24.98
C ALA A 37 19.54 -10.84 23.60
N LEU A 38 19.23 -12.14 23.52
CA LEU A 38 18.88 -12.83 22.27
C LEU A 38 17.58 -12.31 21.64
N THR A 39 16.55 -12.05 22.45
CA THR A 39 15.29 -11.46 21.93
C THR A 39 15.51 -10.02 21.44
N GLY A 40 16.37 -9.26 22.12
CA GLY A 40 16.72 -7.90 21.71
C GLY A 40 17.50 -7.87 20.38
N THR A 41 18.47 -8.77 20.19
CA THR A 41 19.25 -8.84 18.95
C THR A 41 18.43 -9.35 17.76
N MET A 42 17.54 -10.32 17.97
CA MET A 42 16.62 -10.77 16.92
C MET A 42 15.66 -9.66 16.47
N SER A 43 15.16 -8.85 17.41
CA SER A 43 14.30 -7.70 17.08
C SER A 43 15.04 -6.64 16.27
N GLN A 44 16.30 -6.35 16.60
CA GLN A 44 17.11 -5.36 15.86
C GLN A 44 17.47 -5.86 14.46
N ALA A 45 17.83 -7.13 14.31
CA ALA A 45 18.12 -7.72 13.00
C ALA A 45 16.86 -7.74 12.10
N ALA A 46 15.69 -8.05 12.66
CA ALA A 46 14.42 -8.00 11.94
C ALA A 46 14.06 -6.58 11.50
N GLN A 47 14.23 -5.59 12.38
CA GLN A 47 14.00 -4.16 12.05
C GLN A 47 14.96 -3.67 10.96
N ALA A 48 16.25 -4.05 11.04
CA ALA A 48 17.22 -3.70 10.01
C ALA A 48 16.90 -4.35 8.66
N GLY A 49 16.46 -5.62 8.67
CA GLY A 49 16.02 -6.33 7.47
C GLY A 49 14.79 -5.67 6.83
N GLU A 50 13.81 -5.29 7.63
CA GLU A 50 12.61 -4.59 7.17
C GLU A 50 12.95 -3.21 6.57
N ALA A 51 13.80 -2.42 7.24
CA ALA A 51 14.22 -1.12 6.72
C ALA A 51 15.00 -1.23 5.40
N ALA A 52 15.85 -2.26 5.27
CA ALA A 52 16.57 -2.55 4.03
C ALA A 52 15.59 -2.92 2.90
N LEU A 53 14.59 -3.76 3.19
CA LEU A 53 13.56 -4.14 2.21
C LEU A 53 12.73 -2.94 1.76
N ARG A 54 12.33 -2.05 2.68
CA ARG A 54 11.61 -0.81 2.35
C ARG A 54 12.43 0.09 1.43
N SER A 55 13.71 0.24 1.73
CA SER A 55 14.65 1.02 0.90
C SER A 55 14.81 0.40 -0.49
N GLN A 56 14.98 -0.92 -0.58
CA GLN A 56 15.09 -1.64 -1.86
C GLN A 56 13.82 -1.50 -2.70
N ASN A 57 12.64 -1.64 -2.10
CA ASN A 57 11.37 -1.46 -2.81
C ASN A 57 11.22 -0.02 -3.31
N PHE A 58 11.63 0.97 -2.51
CA PHE A 58 11.63 2.36 -2.94
C PHE A 58 12.57 2.58 -4.12
N GLU A 59 13.80 2.03 -4.12
CA GLU A 59 14.73 2.14 -5.25
C GLU A 59 14.15 1.54 -6.55
N VAL A 60 13.41 0.43 -6.46
CA VAL A 60 12.72 -0.15 -7.63
C VAL A 60 11.65 0.83 -8.14
N VAL A 61 10.79 1.33 -7.25
CA VAL A 61 9.73 2.29 -7.61
C VAL A 61 10.33 3.57 -8.18
N GLU A 62 11.40 4.08 -7.57
CA GLU A 62 12.12 5.27 -8.02
C GLU A 62 12.61 5.12 -9.46
N ARG A 63 13.19 3.96 -9.83
CA ARG A 63 13.56 3.68 -11.23
C ARG A 63 12.35 3.67 -12.18
N LEU A 64 11.21 3.14 -11.76
CA LEU A 64 9.98 3.14 -12.59
C LEU A 64 9.46 4.56 -12.84
N VAL A 65 9.66 5.45 -11.88
CA VAL A 65 9.26 6.85 -11.95
C VAL A 65 10.21 7.66 -12.84
N TYR A 66 11.50 7.32 -12.85
CA TYR A 66 12.52 8.00 -13.65
C TYR A 66 12.85 7.30 -14.97
N ALA A 67 11.99 6.41 -15.46
CA ALA A 67 12.18 5.83 -16.78
C ALA A 67 12.41 6.96 -17.80
N LYS A 68 13.50 6.83 -18.56
CA LYS A 68 14.17 7.92 -19.26
C LYS A 68 13.21 8.75 -20.12
N GLY A 69 13.15 10.06 -19.87
CA GLY A 69 12.39 11.01 -20.69
C GLY A 69 11.06 11.47 -20.09
N GLU A 70 10.61 10.91 -18.97
CA GLU A 70 9.51 11.47 -18.19
C GLU A 70 10.02 12.55 -17.22
N GLU A 71 9.23 13.61 -17.01
CA GLU A 71 9.56 14.63 -16.01
C GLU A 71 9.54 14.00 -14.61
N ALA A 72 10.63 14.19 -13.87
CA ALA A 72 10.72 13.84 -12.45
C ALA A 72 9.46 14.29 -11.68
N PRO A 73 8.99 13.53 -10.68
CA PRO A 73 7.97 14.02 -9.76
C PRO A 73 8.40 15.36 -9.18
N CYS A 74 7.45 16.29 -9.02
CA CYS A 74 7.77 17.64 -8.61
C CYS A 74 8.39 17.68 -7.20
N GLY A 75 9.56 18.31 -7.09
CA GLY A 75 10.14 18.85 -5.86
C GLY A 75 10.03 17.93 -4.64
N GLU A 76 9.27 18.38 -3.64
CA GLU A 76 9.06 17.72 -2.33
C GLU A 76 8.44 16.31 -2.43
N SER A 77 7.85 15.95 -3.57
CA SER A 77 7.17 14.65 -3.72
C SER A 77 8.11 13.47 -3.59
N ILE A 78 9.39 13.60 -3.98
CA ILE A 78 10.36 12.50 -3.88
C ILE A 78 10.68 12.20 -2.43
N ASP A 79 10.94 13.24 -1.63
CA ASP A 79 11.19 13.10 -0.20
C ASP A 79 9.97 12.52 0.52
N LEU A 80 8.76 12.95 0.14
CA LEU A 80 7.51 12.39 0.66
C LEU A 80 7.27 10.94 0.24
N LEU A 81 7.59 10.55 -1.00
CA LEU A 81 7.50 9.16 -1.45
C LEU A 81 8.52 8.28 -0.73
N LYS A 82 9.72 8.82 -0.47
CA LYS A 82 10.73 8.15 0.34
C LYS A 82 10.23 7.99 1.77
N GLU A 83 9.71 9.03 2.41
CA GLU A 83 9.11 8.94 3.74
C GLU A 83 7.96 7.93 3.77
N TYR A 84 7.05 8.01 2.79
CA TYR A 84 5.93 7.10 2.61
C TYR A 84 6.39 5.65 2.56
N SER A 85 7.44 5.34 1.80
CA SER A 85 8.02 3.99 1.69
C SER A 85 8.48 3.40 3.02
N GLN A 86 8.82 4.27 3.98
CA GLN A 86 9.26 3.87 5.33
C GLN A 86 8.09 3.65 6.29
N THR A 87 6.86 3.96 5.91
CA THR A 87 5.65 3.63 6.67
C THR A 87 5.17 2.22 6.35
N ASP A 88 4.38 1.60 7.23
CA ASP A 88 3.80 0.27 6.97
C ASP A 88 2.85 0.30 5.76
N PHE A 89 2.09 1.40 5.59
CA PHE A 89 1.21 1.62 4.45
C PHE A 89 1.97 1.67 3.13
N GLY A 90 3.04 2.48 3.07
CA GLY A 90 3.84 2.63 1.86
C GLY A 90 4.69 1.41 1.56
N ALA A 91 5.25 0.76 2.58
CA ALA A 91 5.97 -0.52 2.41
C ALA A 91 5.07 -1.60 1.79
N ALA A 92 3.83 -1.73 2.26
CA ALA A 92 2.86 -2.68 1.72
C ALA A 92 2.49 -2.38 0.27
N MET A 93 2.39 -1.11 -0.11
CA MET A 93 2.09 -0.72 -1.49
C MET A 93 3.31 -0.88 -2.41
N PHE A 94 4.46 -0.36 -2.02
CA PHE A 94 5.67 -0.38 -2.85
C PHE A 94 6.25 -1.78 -3.01
N SER A 95 6.04 -2.69 -2.06
CA SER A 95 6.40 -4.10 -2.28
C SER A 95 5.60 -4.74 -3.42
N ARG A 96 4.31 -4.40 -3.58
CA ARG A 96 3.48 -4.91 -4.69
C ARG A 96 3.94 -4.31 -6.02
N VAL A 97 4.16 -3.00 -6.06
CA VAL A 97 4.67 -2.31 -7.25
C VAL A 97 6.04 -2.86 -7.66
N ALA A 98 6.95 -3.00 -6.70
CA ALA A 98 8.30 -3.52 -6.95
C ALA A 98 8.28 -4.97 -7.43
N SER A 99 7.45 -5.82 -6.82
CA SER A 99 7.31 -7.22 -7.22
C SER A 99 6.85 -7.35 -8.68
N ASP A 100 5.79 -6.62 -9.05
CA ASP A 100 5.23 -6.63 -10.40
C ASP A 100 6.22 -6.07 -11.45
N ALA A 101 6.97 -5.03 -11.10
CA ALA A 101 8.03 -4.52 -11.97
C ALA A 101 9.19 -5.51 -12.15
N LEU A 102 9.60 -6.21 -11.10
CA LEU A 102 10.67 -7.22 -11.18
C LEU A 102 10.23 -8.43 -12.02
N GLU A 103 8.98 -8.87 -11.87
CA GLU A 103 8.38 -9.91 -12.72
C GLU A 103 8.36 -9.47 -14.19
N ALA A 104 7.93 -8.24 -14.48
CA ALA A 104 7.95 -7.70 -15.84
C ALA A 104 9.36 -7.60 -16.45
N VAL A 105 10.39 -7.38 -15.63
CA VAL A 105 11.80 -7.43 -16.07
C VAL A 105 12.22 -8.86 -16.38
N GLU A 106 11.86 -9.82 -15.53
CA GLU A 106 12.16 -11.25 -15.72
C GLU A 106 11.50 -11.79 -17.00
N ASP A 107 10.26 -11.39 -17.27
CA ASP A 107 9.50 -11.75 -18.46
C ASP A 107 9.96 -10.99 -19.73
N GLY A 108 10.90 -10.06 -19.61
CA GLY A 108 11.40 -9.26 -20.73
C GLY A 108 10.42 -8.19 -21.23
N MET A 109 9.34 -7.91 -20.50
CA MET A 109 8.38 -6.82 -20.80
C MET A 109 8.89 -5.43 -20.42
N LEU A 110 9.84 -5.37 -19.48
CA LEU A 110 10.44 -4.14 -18.98
C LEU A 110 11.97 -4.24 -18.99
N THR A 111 12.67 -3.14 -19.30
CA THR A 111 14.12 -3.06 -19.13
C THR A 111 14.48 -2.86 -17.65
N ASN A 112 15.74 -3.12 -17.29
CA ASN A 112 16.25 -2.82 -15.95
C ASN A 112 16.14 -1.33 -15.57
N ASP A 113 16.05 -0.44 -16.58
CA ASP A 113 15.89 1.01 -16.42
C ASP A 113 14.41 1.44 -16.36
N GLY A 114 13.46 0.49 -16.37
CA GLY A 114 12.03 0.78 -16.25
C GLY A 114 11.34 1.20 -17.56
N GLU A 115 12.00 1.03 -18.71
CA GLU A 115 11.42 1.28 -20.03
C GLU A 115 10.67 0.05 -20.57
N VAL A 116 9.52 0.24 -21.19
CA VAL A 116 8.74 -0.86 -21.78
C VAL A 116 9.43 -1.36 -23.04
N THR A 117 9.70 -2.67 -23.12
CA THR A 117 10.32 -3.30 -24.29
C THR A 117 9.33 -3.44 -25.45
N ILE A 118 9.80 -3.90 -26.61
CA ILE A 118 8.92 -4.23 -27.75
C ILE A 118 7.92 -5.33 -27.36
N ASP A 119 8.38 -6.36 -26.65
CA ASP A 119 7.53 -7.46 -26.20
C ASP A 119 6.49 -6.97 -25.19
N GLY A 120 6.89 -6.12 -24.23
CA GLY A 120 5.96 -5.49 -23.29
C GLY A 120 4.91 -4.62 -24.00
N GLN A 121 5.30 -3.88 -25.04
CA GLN A 121 4.35 -3.10 -25.86
C GLN A 121 3.37 -4.02 -26.61
N PHE A 122 3.85 -5.12 -27.16
CA PHE A 122 3.03 -6.09 -27.89
C PHE A 122 1.99 -6.77 -26.97
N GLU A 123 2.40 -7.13 -25.76
CA GLU A 123 1.52 -7.69 -24.72
C GLU A 123 0.61 -6.65 -24.06
N GLY A 124 0.76 -5.37 -24.42
CA GLY A 124 -0.02 -4.28 -23.83
C GLY A 124 0.33 -3.99 -22.37
N TYR A 125 1.52 -4.38 -21.91
CA TYR A 125 1.99 -4.10 -20.57
C TYR A 125 2.07 -2.58 -20.34
N GLN A 126 1.49 -2.14 -19.23
CA GLN A 126 1.54 -0.77 -18.76
C GLN A 126 2.21 -0.75 -17.39
N PRO A 127 3.44 -0.23 -17.27
CA PRO A 127 4.12 -0.15 -16.00
C PRO A 127 3.45 0.87 -15.10
N PHE A 128 3.63 0.70 -13.79
CA PHE A 128 3.24 1.72 -12.83
C PHE A 128 4.08 3.00 -13.01
N ARG A 129 3.42 4.16 -13.03
CA ARG A 129 4.08 5.47 -13.14
C ARG A 129 3.64 6.43 -12.04
N ILE A 130 4.56 7.27 -11.59
CA ILE A 130 4.25 8.43 -10.76
C ILE A 130 4.65 9.67 -11.54
N SER A 131 3.71 10.57 -11.75
CA SER A 131 3.96 11.85 -12.43
C SER A 131 3.51 13.01 -11.58
N CYS A 132 3.76 14.24 -12.06
CA CYS A 132 3.35 15.45 -11.38
C CYS A 132 2.20 16.16 -12.10
N GLY A 133 1.30 16.75 -11.33
CA GLY A 133 0.18 17.54 -11.85
C GLY A 133 -0.27 18.65 -10.91
N GLN A 134 -1.38 19.28 -11.27
CA GLN A 134 -2.00 20.35 -10.46
C GLN A 134 -2.77 19.80 -9.25
N SER A 135 -3.15 18.52 -9.28
CA SER A 135 -3.90 17.84 -8.23
C SER A 135 -3.45 16.38 -8.12
N GLY A 136 -3.77 15.76 -6.98
CA GLY A 136 -3.73 14.31 -6.84
C GLY A 136 -4.71 13.65 -7.82
N GLN A 137 -4.27 12.61 -8.52
CA GLN A 137 -5.11 11.74 -9.33
C GLN A 137 -4.57 10.31 -9.29
N GLY A 138 -5.44 9.32 -9.20
CA GLY A 138 -5.06 7.92 -9.20
C GLY A 138 -5.77 7.14 -10.31
N GLY A 139 -5.03 6.24 -10.95
CA GLY A 139 -5.56 5.32 -11.94
C GLY A 139 -4.89 3.95 -11.86
N PRO A 140 -5.35 2.96 -12.65
CA PRO A 140 -4.90 1.57 -12.51
C PRO A 140 -3.38 1.39 -12.57
N ASN A 141 -2.70 2.17 -13.40
CA ASN A 141 -1.26 2.04 -13.69
C ASN A 141 -0.45 3.26 -13.21
N GLY A 142 -0.97 4.08 -12.30
CA GLY A 142 -0.18 5.21 -11.84
C GLY A 142 -0.92 6.19 -10.96
N ILE A 143 -0.15 7.11 -10.39
CA ILE A 143 -0.67 8.25 -9.66
C ILE A 143 -0.02 9.53 -10.20
N VAL A 144 -0.79 10.61 -10.17
CA VAL A 144 -0.33 11.97 -10.39
C VAL A 144 -0.31 12.64 -9.03
N LEU A 145 0.83 13.18 -8.63
CA LEU A 145 0.98 13.88 -7.36
C LEU A 145 0.90 15.40 -7.57
N PRO A 146 0.31 16.14 -6.62
CA PRO A 146 0.27 17.59 -6.73
C PRO A 146 1.67 18.17 -6.61
N ALA A 147 1.96 19.22 -7.38
CA ALA A 147 3.24 19.93 -7.32
C ALA A 147 3.57 20.53 -5.95
N SER A 148 2.54 20.75 -5.12
CA SER A 148 2.67 21.13 -3.72
C SER A 148 1.55 20.52 -2.89
N TYR A 149 1.83 20.21 -1.63
CA TYR A 149 0.85 19.63 -0.72
C TYR A 149 0.21 20.73 0.12
N PRO A 150 -1.08 21.06 -0.11
CA PRO A 150 -1.73 22.06 0.71
C PRO A 150 -1.94 21.51 2.12
N GLU A 151 -1.71 22.35 3.14
CA GLU A 151 -2.03 22.00 4.53
C GLU A 151 -3.55 21.79 4.73
N ILE A 152 -4.38 22.39 3.86
CA ILE A 152 -5.84 22.44 3.98
C ILE A 152 -6.54 22.12 2.64
N PHE A 153 -7.55 21.24 2.65
CA PHE A 153 -8.43 21.01 1.50
C PHE A 153 -9.25 22.28 1.21
N ARG A 154 -9.15 22.81 -0.01
CA ARG A 154 -9.83 24.05 -0.41
C ARG A 154 -11.35 24.02 -0.21
N HIS A 155 -11.98 22.87 -0.39
CA HIS A 155 -13.43 22.74 -0.32
C HIS A 155 -13.98 22.47 1.09
N SER A 156 -13.26 21.68 1.90
CA SER A 156 -13.74 21.29 3.23
C SER A 156 -13.13 22.10 4.37
N GLY A 157 -12.04 22.83 4.14
CA GLY A 157 -11.28 23.51 5.19
C GLY A 157 -10.55 22.54 6.14
N GLN A 158 -10.58 21.23 5.87
CA GLN A 158 -9.93 20.23 6.71
C GLN A 158 -8.44 20.18 6.44
N THR A 159 -7.66 19.98 7.50
CA THR A 159 -6.23 19.73 7.36
C THR A 159 -5.95 18.38 6.71
N ILE A 160 -4.85 18.30 5.98
CA ILE A 160 -4.44 17.08 5.27
C ILE A 160 -3.01 16.74 5.62
N HIS A 161 -2.77 15.46 5.85
CA HIS A 161 -1.41 14.94 5.89
C HIS A 161 -0.98 14.55 4.46
N PRO A 162 0.17 15.02 3.94
CA PRO A 162 0.64 14.70 2.59
C PRO A 162 0.66 13.20 2.27
N LEU A 163 1.09 12.35 3.22
CA LEU A 163 1.10 10.90 3.03
C LEU A 163 -0.30 10.30 2.88
N ALA A 164 -1.34 10.95 3.43
CA ALA A 164 -2.72 10.50 3.24
C ALA A 164 -3.19 10.74 1.80
N ILE A 165 -2.74 11.82 1.15
CA ILE A 165 -2.97 12.04 -0.28
C ILE A 165 -2.29 10.95 -1.10
N ILE A 166 -0.99 10.69 -0.85
CA ILE A 166 -0.26 9.64 -1.58
C ILE A 166 -0.96 8.29 -1.41
N HIS A 167 -1.35 7.91 -0.19
CA HIS A 167 -2.01 6.63 0.05
C HIS A 167 -3.41 6.56 -0.56
N HIS A 168 -4.15 7.68 -0.58
CA HIS A 168 -5.42 7.81 -1.28
C HIS A 168 -5.25 7.51 -2.77
N GLU A 169 -4.32 8.19 -3.45
CA GLU A 169 -4.11 7.99 -4.89
C GLU A 169 -3.64 6.56 -5.20
N MET A 170 -2.78 5.98 -4.34
CA MET A 170 -2.39 4.57 -4.43
C MET A 170 -3.59 3.63 -4.31
N GLY A 171 -4.63 4.03 -3.56
CA GLY A 171 -5.89 3.31 -3.42
C GLY A 171 -6.61 3.09 -4.75
N HIS A 172 -6.51 4.01 -5.72
CA HIS A 172 -7.14 3.85 -7.05
C HIS A 172 -6.37 2.95 -8.01
N THR A 173 -5.15 2.53 -7.64
CA THR A 173 -4.28 1.75 -8.51
C THR A 173 -4.67 0.27 -8.52
N ARG A 174 -4.13 -0.50 -9.46
CA ARG A 174 -4.29 -1.97 -9.49
C ARG A 174 -3.77 -2.67 -8.24
N TYR A 175 -2.92 -2.01 -7.45
CA TYR A 175 -2.37 -2.54 -6.21
C TYR A 175 -3.22 -2.19 -4.98
N GLY A 176 -4.20 -1.29 -5.12
CA GLY A 176 -5.17 -0.89 -4.11
C GLY A 176 -6.53 -1.52 -4.36
N LEU A 177 -7.52 -0.68 -4.65
CA LEU A 177 -8.88 -1.01 -5.03
C LEU A 177 -9.19 -0.31 -6.36
N PRO A 178 -8.79 -0.88 -7.51
CA PRO A 178 -9.03 -0.24 -8.80
C PRO A 178 -10.54 -0.15 -9.09
N ALA A 179 -10.95 0.95 -9.71
CA ALA A 179 -12.34 1.15 -10.12
C ALA A 179 -12.74 0.14 -11.22
N GLY A 180 -13.91 -0.47 -11.07
CA GLY A 180 -14.53 -1.25 -12.14
C GLY A 180 -15.29 -0.36 -13.14
N PRO A 181 -15.76 -0.92 -14.28
CA PRO A 181 -16.56 -0.16 -15.24
C PRO A 181 -17.82 0.48 -14.66
N ALA A 182 -18.41 -0.14 -13.62
CA ALA A 182 -19.58 0.37 -12.91
C ALA A 182 -19.26 1.51 -11.95
N ASP A 183 -17.99 1.68 -11.57
CA ASP A 183 -17.52 2.75 -10.68
C ASP A 183 -17.09 3.99 -11.48
N ILE A 184 -17.18 3.95 -12.81
CA ILE A 184 -16.77 5.03 -13.69
C ILE A 184 -18.01 5.73 -14.27
N VAL A 185 -18.20 6.99 -13.90
CA VAL A 185 -19.19 7.89 -14.51
C VAL A 185 -18.52 8.68 -15.62
N THR A 186 -19.06 8.64 -16.83
CA THR A 186 -18.57 9.52 -17.93
C THR A 186 -19.36 10.82 -17.95
N ASP A 187 -18.67 11.94 -17.76
CA ASP A 187 -19.19 13.29 -17.90
C ASP A 187 -18.63 13.99 -19.16
N GLU A 188 -19.01 15.25 -19.38
CA GLU A 188 -18.57 16.04 -20.54
C GLU A 188 -17.05 16.36 -20.55
N HIS A 189 -16.38 16.19 -19.40
CA HIS A 189 -14.94 16.36 -19.25
C HIS A 189 -14.15 15.03 -19.23
N GLY A 190 -14.81 13.88 -19.38
CA GLY A 190 -14.18 12.55 -19.39
C GLY A 190 -14.78 11.58 -18.39
N SER A 191 -14.03 10.56 -18.00
CA SER A 191 -14.44 9.59 -16.98
C SER A 191 -14.08 10.07 -15.57
N ARG A 192 -14.97 9.82 -14.60
CA ARG A 192 -14.87 10.18 -13.17
C ARG A 192 -15.20 8.96 -12.31
N TYR A 193 -14.79 8.95 -11.05
CA TYR A 193 -15.22 7.90 -10.12
C TYR A 193 -16.57 8.23 -9.47
N HIS A 194 -17.40 7.20 -9.31
CA HIS A 194 -18.58 7.24 -8.46
C HIS A 194 -18.19 7.68 -7.05
N VAL A 195 -19.04 8.50 -6.43
CA VAL A 195 -18.79 9.00 -5.08
C VAL A 195 -18.62 7.84 -4.09
N GLU A 196 -19.33 6.73 -4.29
CA GLU A 196 -19.22 5.52 -3.46
C GLU A 196 -17.83 4.88 -3.52
N HIS A 197 -17.22 4.81 -4.70
CA HIS A 197 -15.87 4.27 -4.86
C HIS A 197 -14.86 5.15 -4.12
N GLU A 198 -14.99 6.45 -4.29
CA GLU A 198 -14.15 7.46 -3.63
C GLU A 198 -14.29 7.42 -2.10
N MET A 199 -15.52 7.27 -1.60
CA MET A 199 -15.76 7.04 -0.17
C MET A 199 -15.05 5.79 0.32
N GLU A 200 -15.04 4.72 -0.47
CA GLU A 200 -14.35 3.49 -0.10
C GLU A 200 -12.82 3.67 -0.10
N ILE A 201 -12.28 4.44 -1.04
CA ILE A 201 -10.86 4.81 -1.05
C ILE A 201 -10.49 5.61 0.21
N VAL A 202 -11.31 6.59 0.55
CA VAL A 202 -11.14 7.39 1.77
C VAL A 202 -11.15 6.52 3.01
N ARG A 203 -12.13 5.61 3.10
CA ARG A 203 -12.31 4.76 4.27
C ARG A 203 -11.16 3.78 4.44
N ARG A 204 -10.68 3.17 3.35
CA ARG A 204 -9.68 2.08 3.40
C ARG A 204 -8.24 2.56 3.32
N PHE A 205 -7.99 3.69 2.67
CA PHE A 205 -6.64 4.18 2.40
C PHE A 205 -6.40 5.53 3.08
N GLU A 206 -7.17 6.57 2.78
CA GLU A 206 -6.88 7.91 3.34
C GLU A 206 -7.00 7.97 4.87
N ASN A 207 -8.12 7.53 5.44
CA ASN A 207 -8.43 7.67 6.86
C ASN A 207 -7.46 6.93 7.79
N PRO A 208 -7.04 5.68 7.52
CA PRO A 208 -6.03 5.01 8.34
C PRO A 208 -4.73 5.80 8.47
N VAL A 209 -4.28 6.44 7.39
CA VAL A 209 -3.10 7.32 7.44
C VAL A 209 -3.40 8.57 8.26
N ARG A 210 -4.54 9.23 8.01
CA ARG A 210 -4.93 10.42 8.79
C ARG A 210 -4.93 10.15 10.29
N GLU A 211 -5.55 9.06 10.72
CA GLU A 211 -5.65 8.67 12.12
C GLU A 211 -4.27 8.37 12.74
N GLN A 212 -3.40 7.66 12.01
CA GLN A 212 -2.03 7.39 12.46
C GLN A 212 -1.25 8.67 12.77
N TYR A 213 -1.48 9.75 12.02
CA TYR A 213 -0.81 11.04 12.19
C TYR A 213 -1.62 12.06 13.00
N GLY A 214 -2.71 11.64 13.67
CA GLY A 214 -3.50 12.51 14.56
C GLY A 214 -4.44 13.48 13.85
N TYR A 215 -4.76 13.24 12.58
CA TYR A 215 -5.73 14.03 11.81
C TYR A 215 -7.12 13.41 11.96
N ALA A 216 -8.14 14.27 12.02
CA ALA A 216 -9.53 13.81 12.04
C ALA A 216 -9.84 13.04 10.74
N PRO A 217 -10.48 11.86 10.80
CA PRO A 217 -10.87 11.12 9.61
C PRO A 217 -11.85 11.94 8.78
N ARG A 218 -11.78 11.79 7.45
CA ARG A 218 -12.74 12.41 6.54
C ARG A 218 -14.06 11.65 6.64
N THR A 219 -15.15 12.37 6.86
CA THR A 219 -16.50 11.79 7.00
C THR A 219 -17.38 12.05 5.78
N SER A 220 -16.87 12.74 4.77
CA SER A 220 -17.57 13.00 3.52
C SER A 220 -16.60 13.12 2.35
N TYR A 221 -17.12 12.95 1.14
CA TYR A 221 -16.48 13.35 -0.10
C TYR A 221 -17.45 14.16 -0.91
N THR A 222 -16.94 15.16 -1.61
CA THR A 222 -17.67 15.86 -2.65
C THR A 222 -16.85 15.79 -3.92
N ASN A 223 -17.38 15.17 -4.96
CA ASN A 223 -16.71 15.18 -6.25
C ASN A 223 -16.88 16.56 -6.92
N HIS A 224 -16.19 16.76 -8.03
CA HIS A 224 -16.25 17.99 -8.82
C HIS A 224 -17.57 18.19 -9.59
N LEU A 225 -18.50 17.23 -9.58
CA LEU A 225 -19.89 17.45 -10.00
C LEU A 225 -20.75 18.07 -8.88
N GLY A 226 -20.19 18.18 -7.66
CA GLY A 226 -20.94 18.59 -6.48
C GLY A 226 -21.77 17.46 -5.87
N GLU A 227 -21.61 16.22 -6.32
CA GLU A 227 -22.20 15.06 -5.65
C GLU A 227 -21.45 14.81 -4.36
N SER A 228 -22.19 14.61 -3.27
CA SER A 228 -21.61 14.39 -1.96
C SER A 228 -22.11 13.09 -1.36
N ALA A 229 -21.22 12.36 -0.72
CA ALA A 229 -21.58 11.21 0.11
C ALA A 229 -20.94 11.34 1.50
N MET A 230 -21.63 10.79 2.49
CA MET A 230 -21.16 10.72 3.87
C MET A 230 -20.63 9.31 4.14
N LEU A 231 -19.51 9.19 4.85
CA LEU A 231 -19.12 7.90 5.42
C LEU A 231 -20.13 7.52 6.50
N PRO A 232 -20.51 6.24 6.60
CA PRO A 232 -21.21 5.76 7.78
C PRO A 232 -20.38 6.09 9.02
N SER A 233 -21.05 6.52 10.09
CA SER A 233 -20.38 6.67 11.38
C SER A 233 -19.74 5.34 11.77
N PRO A 234 -18.51 5.36 12.33
CA PRO A 234 -17.79 4.15 12.73
C PRO A 234 -18.56 3.30 13.74
#